data_AF-A0A9R1DH63-F1
#
_entry.id   AF-A0A9R1DH63-F1
#
_cell.length_a   1.000
_cell.length_b   1.000
_cell.length_c   1.000
_cell.angle_alpha   90.00
_cell.angle_beta   90.00
_cell.angle_gamma   90.00
#
_symmetry.space_group_name_H-M   'P 1'
#
loop_
_entity.id
_entity.type
_entity.pdbx_description
1 polymer ?
#
loop_
_entity_poly.entity_id
_entity_poly.type
_entity_poly.pdbx_seq_one_letter_code
_entity_poly.pdbx_strand_id
1 'polypeptide(L)'
;MLREPQGNLRRLAEFLGCAFSEAEEKAGVVDAILELCGMEKLMEPGVNQSGEKTGEHSSVRKGVADDRSNHMTPEMAARLDKIVQEALHGTGFSFGIPTPQ
;
A
#
# COMPACT_ATOMS: atom_id res chain seq x y z
N MET A 1 0.18 -3.74 -3.83
CA MET A 1 1.15 -2.66 -3.58
C MET A 1 2.30 -3.09 -2.68
N LEU A 2 2.09 -3.45 -1.39
CA LEU A 2 3.22 -3.81 -0.49
C LEU A 2 3.85 -5.19 -0.76
N ARG A 3 3.08 -6.19 -1.19
CA ARG A 3 3.60 -7.57 -1.39
C ARG A 3 4.48 -7.73 -2.63
N GLU A 4 4.06 -7.12 -3.75
CA GLU A 4 4.76 -7.24 -5.05
C GLU A 4 4.92 -5.86 -5.69
N PRO A 5 5.71 -4.94 -5.09
CA PRO A 5 5.77 -3.55 -5.53
C PRO A 5 6.23 -3.40 -6.99
N GLN A 6 7.27 -4.12 -7.41
CA GLN A 6 7.76 -4.08 -8.80
C GLN A 6 6.70 -4.58 -9.81
N GLY A 7 6.08 -5.74 -9.55
CA GLY A 7 5.06 -6.29 -10.44
C GLY A 7 3.82 -5.39 -10.54
N ASN A 8 3.39 -4.81 -9.41
CA ASN A 8 2.29 -3.85 -9.39
C ASN A 8 2.65 -2.57 -10.16
N LEU A 9 3.89 -2.09 -10.05
CA LEU A 9 4.35 -0.90 -10.77
C LEU A 9 4.38 -1.14 -12.28
N ARG A 10 4.87 -2.30 -12.75
CA ARG A 10 4.82 -2.68 -14.18
C ARG A 10 3.40 -2.71 -14.71
N ARG A 11 2.50 -3.39 -13.98
CA ARG A 11 1.08 -3.47 -14.36
C ARG A 11 0.41 -2.10 -14.40
N LEU A 12 0.77 -1.20 -13.49
CA LEU A 12 0.27 0.18 -13.50
C LEU A 12 0.80 0.96 -14.70
N ALA A 13 2.09 0.84 -15.01
CA ALA A 13 2.71 1.49 -16.15
C ALA A 13 2.07 1.03 -17.48
N GLU A 14 1.84 -0.28 -17.63
CA GLU A 14 1.10 -0.86 -18.76
C GLU A 14 -0.32 -0.28 -18.86
N PHE A 15 -1.06 -0.22 -17.75
CA PHE A 15 -2.41 0.32 -17.71
C PHE A 15 -2.48 1.79 -18.16
N LEU A 16 -1.45 2.57 -17.83
CA LEU A 16 -1.34 3.97 -18.24
C LEU A 16 -0.84 4.16 -19.68
N GLY A 17 -0.51 3.08 -20.39
CA GLY A 17 0.08 3.14 -21.74
C GLY A 17 1.55 3.55 -21.74
N CYS A 18 2.25 3.44 -20.60
CA CYS A 18 3.65 3.79 -20.41
C CYS A 18 4.47 2.57 -19.97
N ALA A 19 4.24 1.41 -20.58
CA ALA A 19 4.95 0.19 -20.26
C ALA A 19 6.48 0.38 -20.38
N PHE A 20 7.24 -0.15 -19.42
CA PHE A 20 8.69 -0.05 -19.42
C PHE A 20 9.29 -0.84 -20.59
N SER A 21 10.26 -0.22 -21.26
CA SER A 21 11.09 -0.89 -22.26
C SER A 21 12.15 -1.78 -21.60
N GLU A 22 12.67 -2.74 -22.36
CA GLU A 22 13.77 -3.60 -21.90
C GLU A 22 15.02 -2.79 -21.50
N ALA A 23 15.26 -1.65 -22.17
CA ALA A 23 16.36 -0.76 -21.84
C ALA A 23 16.15 -0.06 -20.48
N GLU A 24 14.93 0.41 -20.19
CA GLU A 24 14.59 1.02 -18.89
C GLU A 24 14.66 0.00 -17.75
N GLU A 25 14.17 -1.21 -17.99
CA GLU A 25 14.27 -2.32 -17.03
C GLU A 25 15.75 -2.66 -16.74
N LYS A 26 16.59 -2.79 -17.77
CA LYS A 26 18.04 -3.02 -17.60
C LYS A 26 18.75 -1.84 -16.94
N ALA A 27 18.26 -0.62 -17.14
CA ALA A 27 18.78 0.58 -16.50
C ALA A 27 18.30 0.74 -15.04
N GLY A 28 17.45 -0.16 -14.53
CA GLY A 28 16.97 -0.11 -13.15
C GLY A 28 15.93 0.98 -12.88
N VAL A 29 15.22 1.47 -13.91
CA VAL A 29 14.23 2.54 -13.75
C VAL A 29 13.11 2.14 -12.79
N VAL A 30 12.67 0.88 -12.84
CA VAL A 30 11.64 0.35 -11.93
C VAL A 30 12.09 0.46 -10.47
N ASP A 31 13.33 0.08 -10.17
CA ASP A 31 13.88 0.15 -8.82
C ASP A 31 14.06 1.60 -8.35
N ALA A 32 14.53 2.49 -9.23
CA ALA A 32 14.65 3.92 -8.91
C ALA A 32 13.31 4.56 -8.57
N ILE A 33 12.22 4.18 -9.25
CA ILE A 33 10.87 4.66 -8.92
C ILE A 33 10.42 4.12 -7.57
N LEU A 34 10.69 2.84 -7.27
CA LEU A 34 10.34 2.26 -5.98
C LEU A 34 11.13 2.85 -4.81
N GLU A 35 12.40 3.22 -5.03
CA GLU A 35 13.20 3.95 -4.05
C GLU A 35 12.61 5.35 -3.80
N LEU A 36 12.30 6.08 -4.87
CA LEU A 36 11.77 7.44 -4.79
C LEU A 36 10.38 7.51 -4.14
N CYS A 37 9.50 6.56 -4.47
CA CYS A 37 8.12 6.50 -3.98
C CYS A 37 7.93 5.55 -2.80
N GLY A 38 9.02 4.97 -2.28
CA GLY A 38 9.00 4.00 -1.19
C GLY A 38 8.55 4.63 0.13
N MET A 39 7.97 3.82 1.02
CA MET A 39 7.51 4.29 2.33
C MET A 39 8.63 4.96 3.13
N GLU A 40 9.85 4.42 3.07
CA GLU A 40 11.02 5.00 3.73
C GLU A 40 11.25 6.44 3.27
N LYS A 41 11.22 6.69 1.95
CA LYS A 41 11.39 8.02 1.38
C LYS A 41 10.24 8.96 1.71
N LEU A 42 9.00 8.46 1.68
CA LEU A 42 7.81 9.24 1.99
C LEU A 42 7.66 9.58 3.48
N MET A 43 8.32 8.83 4.37
CA MET A 43 8.36 9.10 5.81
C MET A 43 9.43 10.13 6.19
N GLU A 44 10.35 10.48 5.28
CA GLU A 44 11.39 11.47 5.57
C GLU A 44 10.79 12.83 5.95
N PRO A 45 11.28 13.45 7.03
CA PRO A 45 10.80 14.75 7.48
C PRO A 45 11.04 15.82 6.41
N GLY A 46 9.97 16.52 6.03
CA GLY A 46 10.00 17.57 5.00
C GLY A 46 9.45 17.13 3.63
N VAL A 47 9.39 15.83 3.33
CA VAL A 47 8.78 15.31 2.08
C VAL A 47 7.25 15.34 2.14
N ASN A 48 6.69 15.05 3.33
CA ASN A 48 5.24 14.92 3.54
C ASN A 48 4.62 16.04 4.42
N GLN A 49 5.38 17.10 4.70
CA GLN A 49 5.00 18.15 5.67
C GLN A 49 4.46 19.43 5.03
N SER A 50 4.15 19.42 3.74
CA SER A 50 3.66 20.60 3.01
C SER A 50 2.13 20.71 3.09
N GLY A 51 1.63 21.56 3.99
CA GLY A 51 0.21 21.91 4.15
C GLY A 51 -0.09 22.62 5.47
N GLU A 52 -1.14 23.45 5.53
CA GLU A 52 -1.65 24.00 6.80
C GLU A 52 -2.03 22.84 7.72
N LYS A 53 -1.24 22.65 8.79
CA LYS A 53 -1.43 21.57 9.75
C LYS A 53 -2.65 21.84 10.61
N THR A 54 -3.83 21.43 10.15
CA THR A 54 -4.99 21.21 11.03
C THR A 54 -4.79 19.88 11.78
N GLY A 55 -3.81 19.84 12.69
CA GLY A 55 -3.55 18.72 13.60
C GLY A 55 -2.10 18.24 13.65
N GLU A 56 -1.75 17.58 14.76
CA GLU A 56 -0.43 16.97 15.04
C GLU A 56 -0.15 15.69 14.24
N HIS A 57 -0.77 15.52 13.07
CA HIS A 57 -0.77 14.26 12.33
C HIS A 57 0.02 14.38 11.03
N SER A 58 1.01 13.50 10.87
CA SER A 58 1.69 13.30 9.59
C SER A 58 0.77 12.57 8.62
N SER A 59 0.81 12.97 7.34
CA SER A 59 0.05 12.32 6.27
C SER A 59 0.49 10.87 6.04
N VAL A 60 1.72 10.51 6.44
CA VAL A 60 2.27 9.16 6.40
C VAL A 60 2.52 8.69 7.84
N ARG A 61 1.91 7.55 8.22
CA ARG A 61 2.10 6.86 9.51
C ARG A 61 3.08 5.69 9.36
N LYS A 62 2.72 4.45 9.71
CA LYS A 62 3.62 3.28 9.65
C LYS A 62 3.75 2.63 8.26
N GLY A 63 2.76 2.76 7.39
CA GLY A 63 2.83 2.18 6.03
C GLY A 63 2.90 0.65 5.96
N VAL A 64 2.55 -0.07 7.03
CA VAL A 64 2.62 -1.54 7.10
C VAL A 64 1.23 -2.19 7.02
N ALA A 65 1.18 -3.40 6.47
CA ALA A 65 0.00 -4.24 6.53
C ALA A 65 -0.20 -4.79 7.96
N ASP A 66 -1.46 -5.02 8.33
CA ASP A 66 -1.87 -5.66 9.59
C ASP A 66 -1.56 -4.92 10.91
N ASP A 67 -1.27 -3.61 10.87
CA ASP A 67 -1.11 -2.80 12.10
C ASP A 67 -2.39 -2.74 12.96
N ARG A 68 -3.54 -3.20 12.42
CA ARG A 68 -4.79 -3.28 13.18
C ARG A 68 -4.68 -4.20 14.40
N SER A 69 -3.84 -5.23 14.34
CA SER A 69 -3.60 -6.16 15.45
C SER A 69 -3.05 -5.47 16.70
N ASN A 70 -2.35 -4.34 16.52
CA ASN A 70 -1.84 -3.50 17.61
C ASN A 70 -2.91 -2.60 18.25
N HIS A 71 -4.10 -2.50 17.64
CA HIS A 71 -5.13 -1.52 18.01
C HIS A 71 -6.53 -2.14 18.21
N MET A 72 -6.74 -3.41 17.84
CA MET A 72 -8.01 -4.11 17.95
C MET A 72 -7.85 -5.38 18.77
N THR A 73 -8.82 -5.65 19.65
CA THR A 73 -8.95 -6.97 20.26
C THR A 73 -9.40 -7.99 19.19
N PRO A 74 -9.17 -9.29 19.41
CA PRO A 74 -9.65 -10.34 18.50
C PRO A 74 -11.16 -10.28 18.24
N GLU A 75 -11.95 -9.90 19.24
CA GLU A 75 -13.40 -9.72 19.09
C GLU A 75 -13.74 -8.56 18.14
N MET A 76 -13.07 -7.41 18.29
CA MET A 76 -13.27 -6.25 17.41
C MET A 76 -12.86 -6.58 15.97
N ALA A 77 -11.73 -7.25 15.81
CA ALA A 77 -11.23 -7.73 14.52
C ALA A 77 -12.25 -8.66 13.83
N ALA A 78 -12.76 -9.67 14.54
CA ALA A 78 -13.74 -10.62 14.01
C ALA A 78 -15.08 -9.94 13.62
N ARG A 79 -15.54 -8.97 14.44
CA ARG A 79 -16.73 -8.18 14.12
C ARG A 79 -16.56 -7.38 12.83
N LEU A 80 -15.40 -6.75 12.64
CA LEU A 80 -15.10 -6.00 11.42
C LEU A 80 -15.00 -6.94 10.20
N ASP A 81 -14.34 -8.08 10.35
CA ASP A 81 -14.21 -9.06 9.27
C ASP A 81 -15.59 -9.54 8.79
N LYS A 82 -16.52 -9.81 9.71
CA LYS A 82 -17.90 -10.17 9.37
C LYS A 82 -18.60 -9.08 8.55
N ILE A 83 -18.52 -7.82 8.98
CA ILE A 83 -19.12 -6.68 8.26
C ILE A 83 -18.57 -6.58 6.84
N VAL A 84 -17.25 -6.72 6.68
CA VAL A 84 -16.58 -6.66 5.38
C VAL A 84 -17.00 -7.83 4.49
N GLN A 85 -17.07 -9.05 5.03
CA GLN A 85 -17.51 -10.23 4.28
C GLN A 85 -18.95 -10.10 3.79
N GLU A 86 -19.86 -9.62 4.65
CA GLU A 86 -21.26 -9.37 4.27
C GLU A 86 -21.36 -8.30 3.17
N ALA A 87 -20.60 -7.22 3.26
CA ALA A 87 -20.60 -6.14 2.27
C ALA A 87 -20.02 -6.56 0.90
N LEU A 88 -19.05 -7.47 0.89
CA LEU A 88 -18.41 -7.96 -0.33
C LEU A 88 -19.08 -9.20 -0.91
N HIS A 89 -20.05 -9.78 -0.20
CA HIS A 89 -20.74 -10.99 -0.63
C HIS A 89 -21.37 -10.80 -2.01
N GLY A 90 -21.09 -11.73 -2.94
CA GLY A 90 -21.63 -11.69 -4.29
C GLY A 90 -20.94 -10.73 -5.27
N THR A 91 -19.97 -9.92 -4.82
CA THR A 91 -19.23 -8.99 -5.71
C THR A 91 -18.12 -9.67 -6.53
N GLY A 92 -17.74 -10.89 -6.15
CA GLY A 92 -16.55 -11.56 -6.69
C GLY A 92 -15.23 -11.02 -6.14
N PHE A 93 -15.26 -9.99 -5.28
CA PHE A 93 -14.09 -9.43 -4.63
C PHE A 93 -13.77 -10.17 -3.32
N SER A 94 -12.50 -10.50 -3.12
CA SER A 94 -11.99 -11.04 -1.86
C SER A 94 -10.62 -10.44 -1.56
N PHE A 95 -10.33 -10.23 -0.28
CA PHE A 95 -8.98 -9.87 0.13
C PHE A 95 -8.10 -11.13 0.10
N GLY A 96 -6.92 -11.04 -0.54
CA GLY A 96 -5.92 -12.11 -0.48
C GLY A 96 -5.46 -12.31 0.96
N ILE A 97 -5.96 -13.37 1.60
CA ILE A 97 -5.80 -13.64 3.04
C ILE A 97 -4.32 -13.55 3.44
N PRO A 98 -3.94 -12.73 4.44
CA PRO A 98 -2.77 -13.03 5.26
C PRO A 98 -3.15 -14.22 6.14
N THR A 99 -2.45 -15.34 5.99
CA THR A 99 -2.59 -16.47 6.91
C THR A 99 -2.31 -15.99 8.35
N PRO A 100 -3.16 -16.32 9.33
CA PRO A 100 -2.81 -16.13 10.74
C PRO A 100 -1.54 -16.94 11.04
N GLN A 101 -0.56 -16.32 11.71
CA GLN A 101 0.47 -17.06 12.45
C GLN A 101 -0.01 -17.27 13.89
#